data_AF-A0A2S2C7H9-F1
#
_entry.id   AF-A0A2S2C7H9-F1
#
_cell.length_a   1.000
_cell.length_b   1.000
_cell.length_c   1.000
_cell.angle_alpha   90.00
_cell.angle_beta   90.00
_cell.angle_gamma   90.00
#
_symmetry.space_group_name_H-M   'P 1'
#
loop_
_entity.id
_entity.type
_entity.pdbx_description
1 polymer ?
#
loop_
_entity_poly.entity_id
_entity_poly.type
_entity_poly.pdbx_seq_one_letter_code
_entity_poly.pdbx_strand_id
1 'polypeptide(L)'
;MSIFSERHQCPHVLRHSCAMSLLHAGVDTAVIALWLGHNDIRSTSVYLHADMTIKQRALELTAPTATPPGRYRPNDALLAFLEGLQ
;
A
#
# COMPACT_ATOMS: atom_id res chain seq x y z
N MET A 1 13.11 20.23 21.36
CA MET A 1 12.59 19.93 20.01
C MET A 1 13.66 19.18 19.23
N SER A 2 13.83 17.88 19.51
CA SER A 2 14.76 17.00 18.77
C SER A 2 14.35 15.55 19.01
N ILE A 3 13.80 14.90 18.00
CA ILE A 3 13.58 13.45 17.95
C ILE A 3 13.61 12.98 16.48
N PHE A 4 14.73 13.21 15.80
CA PHE A 4 15.10 12.34 14.69
C PHE A 4 16.44 11.71 15.05
N SER A 5 16.35 10.77 15.99
CA SER A 5 17.40 9.81 16.31
C SER A 5 17.85 9.10 15.02
N GLU A 6 19.16 8.87 14.93
CA GLU A 6 19.97 8.27 13.87
C GLU A 6 19.46 6.91 13.34
N ARG A 7 18.27 6.88 12.76
CA ARG A 7 17.81 5.76 11.94
C ARG A 7 18.55 5.90 10.63
N HIS A 8 19.54 5.04 10.39
CA HIS A 8 20.22 4.90 9.10
C HIS A 8 19.17 4.59 8.03
N GLN A 9 18.56 5.62 7.44
CA GLN A 9 17.63 5.46 6.34
C GLN A 9 18.46 5.07 5.13
N CYS A 10 18.51 3.76 4.85
CA CYS A 10 19.25 3.29 3.70
C CYS A 10 18.59 3.84 2.41
N PRO A 11 19.37 4.12 1.36
CA PRO A 11 18.84 4.67 0.10
C PRO A 11 17.64 3.91 -0.46
N HIS A 12 17.55 2.61 -0.18
CA HIS A 12 16.42 1.76 -0.56
C HIS A 12 15.09 2.18 0.08
N VAL A 13 15.09 2.57 1.36
CA VAL A 13 13.87 3.01 2.07
C VAL A 13 13.35 4.32 1.49
N LEU A 14 14.24 5.27 1.19
CA LEU A 14 13.85 6.54 0.56
C LEU A 14 13.28 6.32 -0.85
N ARG A 15 13.91 5.43 -1.62
CA ARG A 15 13.42 5.04 -2.94
C ARG A 15 12.03 4.39 -2.86
N HIS A 16 11.81 3.56 -1.86
CA HIS A 16 10.52 2.92 -1.62
C HIS A 16 9.44 3.93 -1.25
N SER A 17 9.74 4.86 -0.34
CA SER A 17 8.81 5.94 0.04
C SER A 17 8.46 6.86 -1.13
N CYS A 18 9.43 7.22 -1.97
CA CYS A 18 9.18 8.01 -3.18
C CYS A 18 8.25 7.29 -4.16
N ALA A 19 8.50 6.00 -4.42
CA ALA A 19 7.67 5.18 -5.29
C ALA A 19 6.21 5.07 -4.78
N MET A 20 6.03 4.86 -3.46
CA MET A 20 4.70 4.81 -2.85
C MET A 20 3.96 6.14 -2.95
N SER A 21 4.63 7.27 -2.79
CA SER A 21 4.02 8.60 -2.97
C SER A 21 3.54 8.84 -4.40
N LEU A 22 4.33 8.45 -5.40
CA LEU A 22 3.93 8.55 -6.81
C LEU A 22 2.76 7.62 -7.13
N LEU A 23 2.76 6.40 -6.58
CA LEU A 23 1.68 5.44 -6.76
C LEU A 23 0.36 5.98 -6.19
N HIS A 24 0.37 6.52 -4.96
CA HIS A 24 -0.81 7.13 -4.35
C HIS A 24 -1.30 8.38 -5.10
N ALA A 25 -0.41 9.10 -5.78
CA ALA A 25 -0.76 10.22 -6.65
C ALA A 25 -1.40 9.77 -7.99
N GLY A 26 -1.52 8.46 -8.23
CA GLY A 26 -2.13 7.90 -9.43
C GLY A 26 -1.19 7.81 -10.63
N VAL A 27 0.13 7.92 -10.40
CA VAL A 27 1.13 7.76 -11.48
C VAL A 27 1.21 6.28 -11.85
N ASP A 28 1.19 6.00 -13.16
CA ASP A 28 1.26 4.64 -13.67
C ASP A 28 2.56 3.93 -13.25
N THR A 29 2.45 2.64 -12.95
CA THR A 29 3.58 1.86 -12.42
C THR A 29 4.72 1.69 -13.42
N ALA A 30 4.46 1.71 -14.73
CA ALA A 30 5.53 1.71 -15.73
C ALA A 30 6.28 3.04 -15.76
N VAL A 31 5.60 4.17 -15.51
CA VAL A 31 6.22 5.50 -15.39
C VAL A 31 7.07 5.57 -14.13
N ILE A 32 6.59 5.04 -13.00
CA ILE A 32 7.37 4.94 -11.76
C ILE A 32 8.61 4.07 -11.96
N ALA A 33 8.48 2.91 -12.62
CA ALA A 33 9.61 2.03 -12.94
C ALA A 33 10.67 2.75 -13.78
N LEU A 34 10.22 3.51 -14.80
CA LEU A 34 11.08 4.30 -15.67
C LEU A 34 11.82 5.40 -14.91
N TRP A 35 11.11 6.19 -14.08
CA TRP A 35 11.69 7.27 -13.28
C TRP A 35 12.72 6.76 -12.27
N LEU A 36 12.48 5.57 -11.73
CA LEU A 36 13.38 4.94 -10.79
C LEU A 36 14.55 4.26 -11.53
N GLY A 37 14.51 4.08 -12.85
CA GLY A 37 15.58 3.45 -13.63
C GLY A 37 15.61 1.93 -13.48
N HIS A 38 14.45 1.31 -13.22
CA HIS A 38 14.30 -0.15 -13.23
C HIS A 38 14.17 -0.64 -14.67
N ASN A 39 15.16 -1.39 -15.16
CA ASN A 39 15.10 -2.11 -16.46
C ASN A 39 14.09 -3.28 -16.42
N ASP A 40 13.55 -3.60 -15.23
CA ASP A 40 12.62 -4.70 -15.01
C ASP A 40 11.48 -4.30 -14.06
N ILE A 41 10.25 -4.28 -14.60
CA ILE A 41 8.98 -3.95 -13.92
C ILE A 41 8.67 -4.93 -12.77
N ARG A 42 9.27 -6.12 -12.74
CA ARG A 42 9.06 -7.09 -11.64
C ARG A 42 9.42 -6.51 -10.27
N SER A 43 10.41 -5.61 -10.21
CA SER A 43 10.82 -4.93 -8.97
C SER A 43 9.82 -3.85 -8.49
N THR A 44 8.92 -3.39 -9.37
CA THR A 44 7.88 -2.39 -9.10
C THR A 44 6.56 -3.03 -8.68
N SER A 45 6.37 -4.33 -8.96
CA SER A 45 5.19 -5.11 -8.54
C SER A 45 4.98 -5.16 -7.02
N VAL A 46 6.04 -4.93 -6.25
CA VAL A 46 6.00 -4.85 -4.79
C VAL A 46 5.12 -3.69 -4.31
N TYR A 47 5.09 -2.58 -5.05
CA TYR A 47 4.30 -1.41 -4.68
C TYR A 47 2.80 -1.64 -4.87
N LEU A 48 2.41 -2.33 -5.95
CA LEU A 48 1.02 -2.77 -6.17
C LEU A 48 0.52 -3.73 -5.11
N HIS A 49 1.42 -4.56 -4.55
CA HIS A 49 1.05 -5.46 -3.47
C HIS A 49 0.93 -4.74 -2.12
N ALA A 50 1.77 -3.75 -1.87
CA ALA A 50 1.81 -2.96 -0.65
C ALA A 50 0.60 -2.02 -0.51
N ASP A 51 0.14 -1.44 -1.62
CA ASP A 51 -1.01 -0.54 -1.60
C ASP A 51 -2.35 -1.31 -1.70
N MET A 52 -2.94 -1.56 -0.53
CA MET A 52 -4.26 -2.18 -0.44
C MET A 52 -5.39 -1.28 -0.98
N THR A 53 -5.19 0.04 -1.09
CA THR A 53 -6.23 0.97 -1.57
C THR A 53 -6.53 0.78 -3.06
N ILE A 54 -5.52 0.47 -3.87
CA ILE A 54 -5.68 0.15 -5.29
C ILE A 54 -6.51 -1.13 -5.47
N LYS A 55 -6.22 -2.17 -4.67
CA LYS A 55 -6.98 -3.41 -4.68
C LYS A 55 -8.43 -3.18 -4.27
N GLN A 56 -8.66 -2.35 -3.25
CA GLN A 56 -10.01 -1.97 -2.83
C GLN A 56 -10.77 -1.24 -3.93
N ARG A 57 -10.14 -0.24 -4.59
CA ARG A 57 -10.76 0.49 -5.70
C ARG A 57 -11.09 -0.43 -6.88
N ALA A 58 -10.20 -1.37 -7.22
CA ALA A 58 -10.45 -2.35 -8.26
C ALA A 58 -11.64 -3.27 -7.92
N LEU A 59 -11.73 -3.73 -6.66
CA LEU A 59 -12.86 -4.53 -6.18
C LEU A 59 -14.18 -3.74 -6.25
N GLU A 60 -14.18 -2.47 -5.84
CA GLU A 60 -15.36 -1.58 -5.92
C GLU A 60 -15.89 -1.43 -7.35
N LEU A 61 -15.00 -1.32 -8.35
CA LEU A 61 -15.40 -1.24 -9.77
C LEU A 61 -16.06 -2.54 -10.28
N THR A 62 -15.79 -3.67 -9.63
CA THR A 62 -16.33 -4.99 -10.00
C THR A 62 -17.43 -5.50 -9.06
N ALA A 63 -17.83 -4.71 -8.07
CA ALA A 63 -18.78 -5.14 -7.05
C ALA A 63 -20.17 -5.43 -7.67
N PRO A 64 -20.78 -6.60 -7.40
CA PRO A 64 -22.14 -6.89 -7.85
C PRO A 64 -23.14 -5.88 -7.27
N THR A 65 -24.06 -5.39 -8.09
CA THR A 65 -25.09 -4.41 -7.68
C THR A 65 -25.98 -4.90 -6.53
N ALA A 66 -26.06 -6.22 -6.34
CA ALA A 66 -26.87 -6.86 -5.29
C ALA A 66 -26.18 -6.93 -3.91
N THR A 67 -24.89 -6.58 -3.81
CA THR A 67 -24.16 -6.63 -2.53
C THR A 67 -24.13 -5.25 -1.89
N PRO A 68 -24.48 -5.12 -0.59
CA PRO A 68 -24.34 -3.86 0.13
C PRO A 68 -22.88 -3.37 0.07
N PRO A 69 -22.61 -2.16 -0.42
CA PRO A 69 -21.26 -1.62 -0.43
C PRO A 69 -20.79 -1.41 1.01
N GLY A 70 -19.56 -1.85 1.32
CA GLY A 70 -19.00 -1.63 2.65
C GLY A 70 -17.67 -2.33 2.88
N ARG A 71 -16.83 -1.71 3.70
CA ARG A 71 -15.62 -2.36 4.23
C ARG A 71 -16.03 -3.29 5.37
N TYR A 72 -15.48 -4.51 5.39
CA TYR A 72 -15.68 -5.44 6.49
C TYR A 72 -15.37 -4.74 7.82
N ARG A 73 -16.35 -4.75 8.73
CA ARG A 73 -16.20 -4.29 10.10
C ARG A 73 -16.18 -5.53 10.99
N PRO A 74 -15.03 -5.87 11.60
CA PRO A 74 -14.96 -6.96 12.56
C PRO A 74 -15.87 -6.65 13.76
N ASN A 75 -16.43 -7.70 14.36
CA ASN A 75 -17.21 -7.54 15.58
C ASN A 75 -16.30 -7.44 16.81
N ASP A 76 -16.83 -6.89 17.90
CA ASP A 76 -16.06 -6.63 19.11
C ASP A 76 -15.48 -7.91 19.72
N ALA A 77 -16.18 -9.04 19.58
CA ALA A 77 -15.71 -10.35 20.05
C ALA A 77 -14.45 -10.83 19.30
N LEU A 78 -14.40 -10.62 17.98
CA LEU A 78 -13.24 -10.95 17.15
C LEU A 78 -12.06 -10.03 17.48
N LEU A 79 -12.32 -8.73 17.68
CA LEU A 79 -11.28 -7.78 18.08
C LEU A 79 -10.68 -8.16 19.45
N ALA A 80 -11.53 -8.44 20.44
CA ALA A 80 -11.10 -8.86 21.77
C ALA A 80 -10.30 -10.18 21.75
N PHE A 81 -10.69 -11.14 20.90
CA PHE A 81 -9.93 -12.37 20.70
C PHE A 81 -8.54 -12.11 20.13
N LEU A 82 -8.42 -11.25 19.10
CA LEU A 82 -7.14 -10.95 18.46
C LEU A 82 -6.20 -10.18 19.38
N GLU A 83 -6.73 -9.24 20.18
CA GLU A 83 -5.95 -8.52 21.20
C GLU A 83 -5.37 -9.46 22.27
N GLY A 84 -6.08 -10.56 22.57
CA GLY A 84 -5.60 -11.60 23.49
C GLY A 84 -4.52 -12.53 22.95
N LEU A 85 -4.12 -12.41 21.68
CA LEU A 85 -3.04 -13.19 21.06
C LEU A 85 -1.68 -12.47 21.05
N GLN A 86 -1.61 -11.21 21.48
CA GLN A 86 -0.39 -10.41 21.58
C GLN A 86 0.27 -10.54 22.95
#